data_AF-A0A0F9N5H7-F1
#
_entry.id   AF-A0A0F9N5H7-F1
#
_cell.length_a   1.000
_cell.length_b   1.000
_cell.length_c   1.000
_cell.angle_alpha   90.00
_cell.angle_beta   90.00
_cell.angle_gamma   90.00
#
_symmetry.space_group_name_H-M   'P 1'
#
loop_
_entity.id
_entity.type
_entity.pdbx_description
1 polymer ?
#
loop_
_entity_poly.entity_id
_entity_poly.type
_entity_poly.pdbx_seq_one_letter_code
_entity_poly.pdbx_strand_id
1 'polypeptide(L)'
;DVRLRRYGDKEDRRAVWEEWKRFEWETSQKYGNFFSPWELKGKEYQPENLELDLGPFGYDIIYVDYLSLFSSGPKVMWEAQKDHGRYLKQLAGRLNPKTVIVLLTQLSENERVKYGTGPEEDADYWLWWRYGEEEKETGKVELRLEKARHARGGVIPAKFNLAKMQIKTTGGLQTGMSNYVDNQKKRKQKGRGQKGDRYNKPSADFDNPLLDADLDDEATERSY
;
A
#
# COMPACT_ATOMS: atom_id res chain seq x y z
N ASP A 1 -7.43 -23.05 -3.05
CA ASP A 1 -8.87 -22.88 -2.80
C ASP A 1 -9.07 -22.41 -1.36
N VAL A 2 -8.91 -21.10 -1.10
CA VAL A 2 -9.19 -20.54 0.23
C VAL A 2 -10.67 -20.22 0.26
N ARG A 3 -11.46 -21.24 0.58
CA ARG A 3 -12.88 -21.05 0.87
C ARG A 3 -12.95 -20.23 2.16
N LEU A 4 -13.33 -18.95 2.03
CA LEU A 4 -13.84 -18.19 3.17
C LEU A 4 -14.91 -19.06 3.80
N ARG A 5 -14.62 -19.66 4.97
CA ARG A 5 -15.64 -20.37 5.74
C ARG A 5 -16.78 -19.38 5.87
N ARG A 6 -17.98 -19.73 5.37
CA ARG A 6 -19.20 -19.05 5.81
C ARG A 6 -19.09 -18.97 7.33
N TYR A 7 -19.15 -17.75 7.87
CA TYR A 7 -19.21 -17.57 9.31
C TYR A 7 -20.20 -18.60 9.84
N GLY A 8 -19.71 -19.46 10.72
CA GLY A 8 -20.47 -20.60 11.20
C GLY A 8 -21.79 -20.18 11.85
N ASP A 9 -22.51 -21.13 12.39
CA ASP A 9 -23.72 -20.82 13.14
C ASP A 9 -23.45 -19.85 14.31
N LYS A 10 -24.51 -19.49 15.04
CA LYS A 10 -24.37 -18.54 16.16
C LYS A 10 -23.37 -19.05 17.22
N GLU A 11 -23.22 -20.37 17.37
CA GLU A 11 -22.32 -20.99 18.34
C GLU A 11 -20.87 -20.88 17.88
N ASP A 12 -20.58 -21.13 16.60
CA ASP A 12 -19.25 -20.94 16.01
C ASP A 12 -18.76 -19.50 16.18
N ARG A 13 -19.63 -18.50 15.94
CA ARG A 13 -19.28 -17.09 16.13
C ARG A 13 -18.96 -16.75 17.59
N ARG A 14 -19.69 -17.36 18.53
CA ARG A 14 -19.44 -17.17 19.96
C ARG A 14 -18.13 -17.82 20.37
N ALA A 15 -17.84 -19.03 19.91
CA ALA A 15 -16.58 -19.72 20.19
C ALA A 15 -15.37 -18.93 19.67
N VAL A 16 -15.44 -18.40 18.45
CA VAL A 16 -14.40 -17.53 17.88
C VAL A 16 -14.23 -16.25 18.70
N TRP A 17 -15.33 -15.63 19.14
CA TRP A 17 -15.27 -14.44 19.99
C TRP A 17 -14.67 -14.69 21.37
N GLU A 18 -15.03 -15.80 22.02
CA GLU A 18 -14.48 -16.19 23.32
C GLU A 18 -12.99 -16.52 23.20
N GLU A 19 -12.57 -17.21 22.14
CA GLU A 19 -11.17 -17.46 21.85
C GLU A 19 -10.39 -16.17 21.56
N TRP A 20 -10.99 -15.23 20.81
CA TRP A 20 -10.42 -13.90 20.59
C TRP A 20 -10.24 -13.13 21.90
N LYS A 21 -11.24 -13.11 22.78
CA LYS A 21 -11.17 -12.44 24.08
C LYS A 21 -10.15 -13.07 25.00
N ARG A 22 -10.03 -14.40 24.98
CA ARG A 22 -8.96 -15.12 25.68
C ARG A 22 -7.58 -14.69 25.16
N PHE A 23 -7.40 -14.63 23.84
CA PHE A 23 -6.15 -14.17 23.23
C PHE A 23 -5.80 -12.72 23.60
N GLU A 24 -6.77 -11.79 23.56
CA GLU A 24 -6.58 -10.39 23.94
C GLU A 24 -6.16 -10.26 25.42
N TRP A 25 -6.82 -11.02 26.30
CA TRP A 25 -6.47 -11.06 27.71
C TRP A 25 -5.07 -11.67 27.94
N GLU A 26 -4.76 -12.82 27.34
CA GLU A 26 -3.46 -13.46 27.47
C GLU A 26 -2.33 -12.58 26.95
N THR A 27 -2.52 -11.91 25.81
CA THR A 27 -1.50 -11.04 25.23
C THR A 27 -1.29 -9.75 26.01
N SER A 28 -2.36 -9.15 26.54
CA SER A 28 -2.27 -7.99 27.42
C SER A 28 -1.60 -8.33 28.75
N GLN A 29 -1.95 -9.44 29.39
CA GLN A 29 -1.32 -9.85 30.66
C GLN A 29 0.14 -10.27 30.48
N LYS A 30 0.44 -11.02 29.42
CA LYS A 30 1.77 -11.61 29.23
C LYS A 30 2.78 -10.65 28.62
N TYR A 31 2.33 -9.79 27.70
CA TYR A 31 3.22 -8.94 26.92
C TYR A 31 2.94 -7.44 27.10
N GLY A 32 1.90 -7.05 27.83
CA GLY A 32 1.48 -5.65 27.95
C GLY A 32 0.94 -5.07 26.65
N ASN A 33 0.64 -5.92 25.67
CA ASN A 33 0.19 -5.50 24.34
C ASN A 33 -1.33 -5.43 24.28
N PHE A 34 -1.85 -4.32 23.76
CA PHE A 34 -3.27 -4.15 23.48
C PHE A 34 -3.49 -4.14 21.97
N PHE A 35 -4.47 -4.92 21.51
CA PHE A 35 -4.83 -4.98 20.10
C PHE A 35 -6.28 -4.52 19.94
N SER A 36 -6.48 -3.53 19.08
CA SER A 36 -7.81 -2.96 18.81
C SER A 36 -8.12 -3.09 17.33
N PRO A 37 -9.00 -4.02 16.91
CA PRO A 37 -9.45 -4.08 15.54
C PRO A 37 -10.34 -2.87 15.24
N TRP A 38 -10.02 -2.14 14.17
CA TRP A 38 -10.83 -1.03 13.68
C TRP A 38 -11.44 -1.39 12.33
N GLU A 39 -12.76 -1.42 12.28
CA GLU A 39 -13.51 -1.68 11.05
C GLU A 39 -14.07 -0.36 10.50
N LEU A 40 -13.67 -0.02 9.28
CA LEU A 40 -14.15 1.17 8.60
C LEU A 40 -15.54 0.89 8.02
N LYS A 41 -16.60 1.36 8.70
CA LYS A 41 -17.98 1.14 8.26
C LYS A 41 -18.47 2.23 7.31
N GLY A 42 -18.80 1.83 6.08
CA GLY A 42 -19.81 2.51 5.25
C GLY A 42 -19.49 3.91 4.73
N LYS A 43 -18.23 4.36 4.78
CA LYS A 43 -17.82 5.65 4.20
C LYS A 43 -16.50 5.52 3.45
N GLU A 44 -16.37 6.36 2.43
CA GLU A 44 -15.08 6.69 1.82
C GLU A 44 -14.13 7.17 2.91
N TYR A 45 -13.22 6.30 3.33
CA TYR A 45 -12.27 6.60 4.38
C TYR A 45 -10.98 7.11 3.73
N GLN A 46 -10.50 8.26 4.19
CA GLN A 46 -9.26 8.88 3.73
C GLN A 46 -8.19 8.73 4.81
N PRO A 47 -6.89 8.69 4.47
CA PRO A 47 -5.82 8.57 5.45
C PRO A 47 -5.85 9.66 6.54
N GLU A 48 -6.34 10.85 6.22
CA GLU A 48 -6.48 11.98 7.15
C GLU A 48 -7.37 11.65 8.35
N ASN A 49 -8.35 10.77 8.15
CA ASN A 49 -9.26 10.35 9.22
C ASN A 49 -8.52 9.53 10.28
N LEU A 50 -7.41 8.84 9.93
CA LEU A 50 -6.64 8.06 10.90
C LEU A 50 -6.05 8.94 12.00
N GLU A 51 -5.63 10.17 11.67
CA GLU A 51 -5.05 11.08 12.66
C GLU A 51 -6.09 11.47 13.71
N LEU A 52 -7.30 11.83 13.23
CA LEU A 52 -8.41 12.23 14.08
C LEU A 52 -8.91 11.06 14.94
N ASP A 53 -9.01 9.87 14.34
CA ASP A 53 -9.58 8.70 14.99
C ASP A 53 -8.58 8.01 15.92
N LEU A 54 -7.31 7.90 15.53
CA LEU A 54 -6.31 7.09 16.24
C LEU A 54 -5.32 7.92 17.08
N GLY A 55 -5.13 9.20 16.74
CA GLY A 55 -4.22 10.10 17.44
C GLY A 55 -4.42 10.16 18.96
N PRO A 56 -5.66 10.30 19.46
CA PRO A 56 -5.94 10.34 20.89
C PRO A 56 -5.55 9.07 21.67
N PHE A 57 -5.42 7.93 20.99
CA PHE A 57 -5.15 6.64 21.63
C PHE A 57 -3.65 6.32 21.76
N GLY A 58 -2.78 7.03 21.03
CA GLY A 58 -1.33 6.92 21.20
C GLY A 58 -0.72 5.55 20.83
N TYR A 59 -1.26 4.85 19.83
CA TYR A 59 -0.77 3.52 19.41
C TYR A 59 0.71 3.54 19.00
N ASP A 60 1.47 2.54 19.47
CA ASP A 60 2.86 2.31 19.04
C ASP A 60 2.95 1.73 17.62
N ILE A 61 1.96 0.95 17.20
CA ILE A 61 1.93 0.33 15.87
C ILE A 61 0.51 0.43 15.30
N ILE A 62 0.40 0.93 14.07
CA ILE A 62 -0.85 0.99 13.31
C ILE A 62 -0.68 0.13 12.06
N TYR A 63 -1.50 -0.92 11.94
CA TYR A 63 -1.57 -1.74 10.74
C TYR A 63 -2.72 -1.26 9.85
N VAL A 64 -2.41 -0.93 8.61
CA VAL A 64 -3.40 -0.62 7.57
C VAL A 64 -3.48 -1.81 6.62
N ASP A 65 -4.58 -2.55 6.69
CA ASP A 65 -4.84 -3.65 5.78
C ASP A 65 -5.31 -3.12 4.42
N TYR A 66 -4.48 -3.28 3.39
CA TYR A 66 -4.64 -2.76 2.02
C TYR A 66 -4.78 -1.23 1.89
N LEU A 67 -3.69 -0.59 1.45
CA LEU A 67 -3.68 0.83 1.08
C LEU A 67 -4.77 1.21 0.06
N SER A 68 -5.11 0.29 -0.86
CA SER A 68 -6.12 0.51 -1.89
C SER A 68 -7.57 0.56 -1.37
N LEU A 69 -7.80 0.32 -0.08
CA LEU A 69 -9.13 0.44 0.53
C LEU A 69 -9.46 1.87 0.96
N PHE A 70 -8.47 2.78 1.03
CA PHE A 70 -8.78 4.20 1.14
C PHE A 70 -9.47 4.70 -0.13
N SER A 71 -10.37 5.66 0.03
CA SER A 71 -11.02 6.29 -1.12
C SER A 71 -9.99 7.03 -1.98
N SER A 72 -10.05 6.82 -3.29
CA SER A 72 -9.26 7.60 -4.25
C SER A 72 -9.88 8.98 -4.51
N GLY A 73 -11.10 9.23 -4.04
CA GLY A 73 -11.90 10.40 -4.42
C GLY A 73 -11.95 10.54 -5.96
N PRO A 74 -11.73 11.75 -6.50
CA PRO A 74 -11.74 11.97 -7.95
C PRO A 74 -10.42 11.56 -8.65
N LYS A 75 -9.39 11.15 -7.90
CA LYS A 75 -8.07 10.84 -8.46
C LYS A 75 -8.02 9.44 -9.03
N VAL A 76 -7.14 9.24 -10.01
CA VAL A 76 -6.76 7.90 -10.47
C VAL A 76 -5.98 7.18 -9.38
N MET A 77 -6.19 5.86 -9.25
CA MET A 77 -5.69 5.06 -8.11
C MET A 77 -4.17 5.20 -7.87
N TRP A 78 -3.36 5.31 -8.93
CA TRP A 78 -1.91 5.43 -8.81
C TRP A 78 -1.48 6.76 -8.15
N GLU A 79 -2.19 7.84 -8.46
CA GLU A 79 -1.94 9.16 -7.90
C GLU A 79 -2.43 9.23 -6.46
N ALA A 80 -3.62 8.70 -6.20
CA ALA A 80 -4.18 8.58 -4.85
C ALA A 80 -3.23 7.80 -3.92
N GLN A 81 -2.74 6.63 -4.33
CA GLN A 81 -1.83 5.85 -3.50
C GLN A 81 -0.49 6.53 -3.23
N LYS A 82 0.03 7.31 -4.19
CA LYS A 82 1.23 8.10 -3.96
C LYS A 82 0.99 9.16 -2.89
N ASP A 83 -0.13 9.87 -2.97
CA ASP A 83 -0.50 10.87 -1.96
C ASP A 83 -0.77 10.24 -0.60
N HIS A 84 -1.49 9.13 -0.55
CA HIS A 84 -1.75 8.37 0.68
C HIS A 84 -0.45 7.89 1.31
N GLY A 85 0.46 7.29 0.54
CA GLY A 85 1.76 6.82 1.02
C GLY A 85 2.60 7.96 1.60
N ARG A 86 2.66 9.10 0.91
CA ARG A 86 3.36 10.30 1.40
C ARG A 86 2.73 10.83 2.68
N TYR A 87 1.40 10.93 2.73
CA TYR A 87 0.67 11.41 3.90
C TYR A 87 0.92 10.51 5.11
N LEU A 88 0.81 9.19 4.95
CA LEU A 88 1.02 8.21 6.02
C LEU A 88 2.45 8.23 6.54
N LYS A 89 3.45 8.42 5.65
CA LYS A 89 4.84 8.60 6.03
C LYS A 89 5.05 9.84 6.92
N GLN A 90 4.38 10.95 6.59
CA GLN A 90 4.43 12.18 7.40
C GLN A 90 3.64 12.01 8.71
N LEU A 91 2.47 11.36 8.65
CA LEU A 91 1.62 11.08 9.81
C LEU A 91 2.35 10.27 10.88
N ALA A 92 3.12 9.25 10.48
CA ALA A 92 3.95 8.47 11.40
C ALA A 92 4.89 9.37 12.24
N GLY A 93 5.39 10.47 11.66
CA GLY A 93 6.21 11.45 12.38
C GLY A 93 5.42 12.44 13.24
N ARG A 94 4.10 12.58 13.03
CA ARG A 94 3.23 13.55 13.73
C ARG A 94 2.48 12.93 14.91
N LEU A 95 2.04 11.67 14.83
CA LEU A 95 1.23 11.02 15.87
C LEU A 95 1.97 10.92 17.21
N ASN A 96 3.08 10.17 17.22
CA ASN A 96 3.96 9.99 18.36
C ASN A 96 5.36 9.61 17.80
N PRO A 97 6.46 10.11 18.37
CA PRO A 97 7.83 9.81 17.91
C PRO A 97 8.17 8.32 17.72
N LYS A 98 7.41 7.41 18.34
CA LYS A 98 7.63 5.97 18.27
C LYS A 98 6.62 5.20 17.42
N THR A 99 5.57 5.85 16.90
CA THR A 99 4.53 5.16 16.15
C THR A 99 5.06 4.62 14.82
N VAL A 100 4.88 3.32 14.61
CA VAL A 100 5.17 2.64 13.35
C VAL A 100 3.87 2.41 12.59
N ILE A 101 3.80 2.91 11.35
CA ILE A 101 2.69 2.60 10.45
C ILE A 101 3.12 1.50 9.50
N VAL A 102 2.44 0.35 9.56
CA VAL A 102 2.64 -0.79 8.67
C VAL A 102 1.56 -0.77 7.61
N LEU A 103 1.96 -0.52 6.36
CA LEU A 103 1.06 -0.47 5.21
C LEU A 103 1.12 -1.78 4.44
N LEU A 104 -0.02 -2.47 4.34
CA LEU A 104 -0.14 -3.64 3.49
C LEU A 104 -0.58 -3.21 2.08
N THR A 105 0.08 -3.75 1.06
CA THR A 105 -0.23 -3.46 -0.35
C THR A 105 -0.18 -4.73 -1.18
N GLN A 106 -0.98 -4.81 -2.23
CA GLN A 106 -0.86 -5.88 -3.21
C GLN A 106 0.39 -5.67 -4.08
N LEU A 107 0.99 -6.77 -4.53
CA LEU A 107 2.02 -6.74 -5.55
C LEU A 107 1.39 -6.85 -6.95
N SER A 108 2.06 -6.24 -7.92
CA SER A 108 1.90 -6.49 -9.35
C SER A 108 2.70 -7.73 -9.77
N GLU A 109 2.54 -8.16 -11.02
CA GLU A 109 3.31 -9.28 -11.60
C GLU A 109 4.83 -9.04 -11.58
N ASN A 110 5.25 -7.77 -11.59
CA ASN A 110 6.65 -7.36 -11.53
C ASN A 110 7.20 -7.20 -10.10
N GLU A 111 6.51 -7.76 -9.09
CA GLU A 111 6.93 -7.75 -7.68
C GLU A 111 7.07 -6.33 -7.10
N ARG A 112 6.33 -5.38 -7.67
CA ARG A 112 6.21 -4.00 -7.16
C ARG A 112 4.82 -3.74 -6.65
N VAL A 113 4.67 -2.73 -5.80
CA VAL A 113 3.37 -2.24 -5.34
C VAL A 113 2.42 -2.06 -6.52
N LYS A 114 1.28 -2.72 -6.45
CA LYS A 114 0.22 -2.64 -7.46
C LYS A 114 -0.33 -1.23 -7.49
N TYR A 115 -0.66 -0.75 -8.68
CA TYR A 115 -1.14 0.62 -8.94
C TYR A 115 -0.10 1.74 -8.82
N GLY A 116 1.08 1.58 -8.21
CA GLY A 116 2.12 2.61 -8.28
C GLY A 116 3.31 2.42 -7.35
N THR A 117 4.47 3.02 -7.66
CA THR A 117 5.70 2.90 -6.86
C THR A 117 5.82 3.93 -5.74
N GLY A 118 4.92 4.91 -5.66
CA GLY A 118 4.97 5.99 -4.67
C GLY A 118 5.14 5.50 -3.22
N PRO A 119 4.29 4.57 -2.73
CA PRO A 119 4.43 4.02 -1.38
C PRO A 119 5.80 3.36 -1.13
N GLU A 120 6.36 2.65 -2.12
CA GLU A 120 7.68 2.02 -2.04
C GLU A 120 8.81 3.07 -1.94
N GLU A 121 8.69 4.16 -2.69
CA GLU A 121 9.65 5.27 -2.72
C GLU A 121 9.68 6.07 -1.42
N ASP A 122 8.54 6.24 -0.77
CA ASP A 122 8.43 6.99 0.48
C ASP A 122 8.72 6.13 1.73
N ALA A 123 8.43 4.83 1.71
CA ALA A 123 8.60 3.93 2.85
C ALA A 123 10.03 3.93 3.44
N ASP A 124 10.16 3.70 4.75
CA ASP A 124 11.48 3.48 5.38
C ASP A 124 12.00 2.07 5.17
N TYR A 125 11.07 1.12 5.18
CA TYR A 125 11.31 -0.29 4.97
C TYR A 125 10.33 -0.82 3.92
N TRP A 126 10.82 -1.64 3.00
CA TRP A 126 10.00 -2.34 2.01
C TRP A 126 10.27 -3.83 2.14
N LEU A 127 9.30 -4.53 2.72
CA LEU A 127 9.30 -5.98 2.90
C LEU A 127 8.20 -6.56 2.02
N TRP A 128 8.55 -7.52 1.18
CA TRP A 128 7.57 -8.19 0.33
C TRP A 128 7.84 -9.70 0.30
N TRP A 129 6.81 -10.46 -0.05
CA TRP A 129 6.90 -11.90 -0.25
C TRP A 129 5.90 -12.32 -1.31
N ARG A 130 6.13 -13.49 -1.91
CA ARG A 130 5.18 -14.14 -2.82
C ARG A 130 4.74 -15.47 -2.21
N TYR A 131 3.51 -15.86 -2.53
CA TYR A 131 2.96 -17.15 -2.12
C TYR A 131 2.23 -17.80 -3.31
N GLY A 132 3.01 -18.36 -4.23
CA GLY A 132 2.57 -19.06 -5.43
C GLY A 132 2.38 -20.56 -5.19
N GLU A 133 2.35 -21.34 -6.27
CA GLU A 133 2.13 -22.80 -6.19
C GLU A 133 3.27 -23.53 -5.47
N GLU A 134 4.52 -23.18 -5.76
CA GLU A 134 5.68 -23.78 -5.09
C GLU A 134 5.68 -23.52 -3.57
N GLU A 135 5.35 -22.28 -3.16
CA GLU A 135 5.26 -21.93 -1.76
C GLU A 135 4.04 -22.58 -1.09
N LYS A 136 2.94 -22.83 -1.82
CA LYS A 136 1.79 -23.61 -1.32
C LYS A 136 2.15 -25.05 -1.03
N GLU A 137 2.92 -25.69 -1.92
CA GLU A 137 3.33 -27.09 -1.77
C GLU A 137 4.34 -27.26 -0.63
N THR A 138 5.34 -26.38 -0.56
CA THR A 138 6.45 -26.51 0.39
C THR A 138 6.20 -25.82 1.74
N GLY A 139 5.32 -24.81 1.75
CA GLY A 139 5.13 -23.86 2.83
C GLY A 139 6.33 -22.93 3.06
N LYS A 140 7.38 -23.01 2.23
CA LYS A 140 8.60 -22.20 2.37
C LYS A 140 8.39 -20.86 1.66
N VAL A 141 8.77 -19.78 2.31
CA VAL A 141 8.60 -18.41 1.80
C VAL A 141 9.87 -17.62 2.07
N GLU A 142 10.24 -16.77 1.12
CA GLU A 142 11.30 -15.78 1.30
C GLU A 142 10.68 -14.41 1.55
N LEU A 143 10.89 -13.86 2.75
CA LEU A 143 10.54 -12.47 3.03
C LEU A 143 11.70 -11.58 2.58
N ARG A 144 11.49 -10.76 1.56
CA ARG A 144 12.52 -9.95 0.91
C ARG A 144 12.46 -8.52 1.42
N LEU A 145 13.45 -8.12 2.22
CA LEU A 145 13.64 -6.75 2.69
C LEU A 145 14.46 -5.99 1.65
N GLU A 146 13.79 -5.35 0.70
CA GLU A 146 14.41 -4.66 -0.42
C GLU A 146 14.87 -3.24 -0.10
N LYS A 147 14.15 -2.57 0.79
CA LYS A 147 14.50 -1.24 1.27
C LYS A 147 14.60 -1.27 2.78
N ALA A 148 15.65 -0.65 3.30
CA ALA A 148 15.84 -0.39 4.71
C ALA A 148 16.71 0.86 4.85
N ARG A 149 16.12 2.00 5.22
CA ARG A 149 16.87 3.28 5.29
C ARG A 149 18.02 3.27 6.30
N HIS A 150 17.88 2.50 7.38
CA HIS A 150 18.82 2.49 8.51
C HIS A 150 19.43 1.09 8.77
N ALA A 151 19.25 0.14 7.85
CA ALA A 151 19.75 -1.21 7.99
C ALA A 151 20.11 -1.82 6.63
N ARG A 152 20.66 -3.03 6.62
CA ARG A 152 20.91 -3.78 5.39
C ARG A 152 19.64 -4.52 4.97
N GLY A 153 19.32 -4.44 3.68
CA GLY A 153 18.34 -5.32 3.06
C GLY A 153 18.84 -6.76 2.98
N GLY A 154 17.94 -7.69 2.67
CA GLY A 154 18.27 -9.10 2.58
C GLY A 154 17.04 -9.98 2.46
N VAL A 155 17.25 -11.29 2.58
CA VAL A 155 16.19 -12.29 2.55
C VAL A 155 16.08 -12.95 3.91
N ILE A 156 14.86 -13.08 4.41
CA ILE A 156 14.55 -13.78 5.65
C ILE A 156 13.80 -15.06 5.25
N PRO A 157 14.43 -16.24 5.32
CA PRO A 157 13.77 -17.49 5.02
C PRO A 157 12.75 -17.80 6.12
N ALA A 158 11.53 -18.15 5.70
CA ALA A 158 10.41 -18.42 6.59
C ALA A 158 9.60 -19.62 6.13
N LYS A 159 8.78 -20.15 7.04
CA LYS A 159 7.80 -21.18 6.76
C LYS A 159 6.42 -20.70 7.21
N PHE A 160 5.46 -20.76 6.29
CA PHE A 160 4.07 -20.42 6.53
C PHE A 160 3.33 -21.67 6.99
N ASN A 161 2.54 -21.53 8.04
CA ASN A 161 1.55 -22.50 8.47
C ASN A 161 0.18 -21.83 8.31
N LEU A 162 -0.41 -21.94 7.12
CA LEU A 162 -1.68 -21.30 6.79
C LEU A 162 -2.83 -21.79 7.67
N ALA A 163 -2.82 -23.08 8.05
CA ALA A 163 -3.85 -23.64 8.93
C ALA A 163 -3.87 -22.98 10.32
N LYS A 164 -2.74 -22.43 10.76
CA LYS A 164 -2.60 -21.72 12.04
C LYS A 164 -2.40 -20.21 11.88
N MET A 165 -2.42 -19.69 10.65
CA MET A 165 -2.08 -18.30 10.32
C MET A 165 -0.75 -17.85 10.96
N GLN A 166 0.25 -18.73 10.96
CA GLN A 166 1.55 -18.49 11.60
C GLN A 166 2.67 -18.43 10.58
N ILE A 167 3.63 -17.53 10.80
CA ILE A 167 4.88 -17.44 10.06
C ILE A 167 6.01 -17.70 11.06
N LYS A 168 6.93 -18.61 10.72
CA LYS A 168 8.13 -18.89 11.51
C LYS A 168 9.36 -18.71 10.65
N THR A 169 10.32 -17.91 11.11
CA THR A 169 11.63 -17.79 10.47
C THR A 169 12.40 -19.11 10.60
N THR A 170 13.00 -19.58 9.51
CA THR A 170 13.82 -20.81 9.49
C THR A 170 15.32 -20.50 9.54
N GLY A 171 15.70 -19.23 9.51
CA GLY A 171 17.07 -18.74 9.62
C GLY A 171 17.11 -17.23 9.88
N GLY A 172 18.32 -16.68 10.02
CA GLY A 172 18.54 -15.25 10.16
C GLY A 172 18.47 -14.50 8.82
N LEU A 173 18.59 -13.16 8.88
CA LEU A 173 18.67 -12.31 7.70
C LEU A 173 19.90 -12.65 6.85
N GLN A 174 19.67 -13.05 5.61
CA GLN A 174 20.70 -13.34 4.63
C GLN A 174 20.99 -12.09 3.80
N THR A 175 22.10 -11.41 4.11
CA THR A 175 22.54 -10.20 3.40
C THR A 175 23.29 -10.56 2.11
N GLY A 176 23.04 -9.84 1.02
CA GLY A 176 23.77 -10.02 -0.25
C GLY A 176 22.93 -10.47 -1.46
N MET A 177 21.63 -10.68 -1.29
CA MET A 177 20.72 -11.07 -2.39
C MET A 177 19.78 -9.95 -2.88
N SER A 178 19.70 -8.81 -2.20
CA SER A 178 18.77 -7.74 -2.56
C SER A 178 19.42 -6.67 -3.44
N ASN A 179 19.22 -6.78 -4.76
CA ASN A 179 19.75 -5.86 -5.79
C ASN A 179 18.92 -4.57 -5.96
N TYR A 180 18.21 -4.10 -4.93
CA TYR A 180 17.26 -2.98 -5.06
C TYR A 180 17.91 -1.72 -5.67
N VAL A 181 19.09 -1.34 -5.15
CA VAL A 181 19.82 -0.14 -5.59
C VAL A 181 20.36 -0.31 -7.02
N ASP A 182 20.81 -1.51 -7.38
CA ASP A 182 21.37 -1.79 -8.70
C ASP A 182 20.29 -1.87 -9.79
N ASN A 183 19.09 -2.37 -9.45
CA ASN A 183 17.95 -2.40 -10.36
C ASN A 183 17.37 -0.99 -10.61
N GLN A 184 17.36 -0.11 -9.60
CA GLN A 184 17.00 1.31 -9.74
C GLN A 184 17.98 2.05 -10.68
N LYS A 185 19.30 1.83 -10.52
CA LYS A 185 20.33 2.44 -11.40
C LYS A 185 20.21 1.96 -12.85
N LYS A 186 20.02 0.66 -13.08
CA LYS A 186 19.83 0.10 -14.44
C LYS A 186 18.58 0.65 -15.14
N ARG A 187 17.49 0.88 -14.39
CA ARG A 187 16.25 1.48 -14.94
C ARG A 187 16.43 2.94 -15.35
N LYS A 188 17.11 3.76 -14.54
CA LYS A 188 17.43 5.16 -14.91
C LYS A 188 18.35 5.25 -16.13
N GLN A 189 19.27 4.30 -16.31
CA GLN A 189 20.10 4.22 -17.51
C GLN A 189 19.30 3.84 -18.77
N LYS A 190 18.37 2.88 -18.69
CA LYS A 190 17.53 2.51 -19.84
C LYS A 190 16.58 3.64 -20.30
N GLY A 191 16.08 4.47 -19.37
CA GLY A 191 15.22 5.61 -19.71
C GLY A 191 15.92 6.76 -20.45
N ARG A 192 17.25 6.82 -20.43
CA ARG A 192 18.04 7.84 -21.13
C ARG A 192 18.49 7.43 -22.54
N GLY A 193 18.30 6.16 -22.93
CA GLY A 193 18.82 5.62 -24.20
C GLY A 193 17.81 5.48 -25.35
N GLN A 194 16.53 5.78 -25.14
CA GLN A 194 15.49 5.70 -26.20
C GLN A 194 14.63 6.98 -26.21
N LYS A 195 15.25 8.11 -26.54
CA LYS A 195 14.57 9.24 -27.21
C LYS A 195 15.22 9.39 -28.57
N GLY A 196 14.87 8.48 -29.48
CA GLY A 196 15.25 8.54 -30.90
C GLY A 196 14.01 8.32 -31.74
N ASP A 197 13.58 9.39 -32.41
CA ASP A 197 12.81 9.43 -33.66
C ASP A 197 11.49 8.68 -33.73
N ARG A 198 10.43 9.29 -33.18
CA ARG A 198 9.08 9.24 -33.78
C ARG A 198 8.38 10.59 -33.64
N TYR A 199 8.84 11.58 -34.41
CA TYR A 199 7.95 12.66 -34.83
C TYR A 199 7.07 12.11 -35.95
N ASN A 200 5.82 11.79 -35.61
CA ASN A 200 4.77 11.58 -36.61
C ASN A 200 4.54 12.91 -37.34
N LYS A 201 4.69 12.88 -38.66
CA LYS A 201 4.16 13.92 -39.55
C LYS A 201 2.65 14.07 -39.29
N PRO A 202 2.10 15.29 -39.23
CA PRO A 202 0.66 15.47 -39.28
C PRO A 202 0.19 15.10 -40.70
N SER A 203 -0.70 14.12 -40.82
CA SER A 203 -1.45 13.92 -42.05
C SER A 203 -2.46 15.07 -42.17
N ALA A 204 -2.47 15.67 -43.34
CA ALA A 204 -3.52 16.55 -43.80
C ALA A 204 -4.89 15.84 -43.77
N ASP A 205 -5.93 16.65 -43.86
CA ASP A 205 -7.33 16.29 -44.08
C ASP A 205 -8.16 16.03 -42.82
N PHE A 206 -8.49 17.13 -42.14
CA PHE A 206 -9.82 17.29 -41.55
C PHE A 206 -10.36 18.67 -41.94
N ASP A 207 -11.21 18.67 -42.96
CA ASP A 207 -12.11 19.77 -43.28
C ASP A 207 -12.98 20.08 -42.06
N ASN A 208 -12.86 21.31 -41.55
CA ASN A 208 -13.79 21.85 -40.57
C ASN A 208 -14.36 23.16 -41.13
N PRO A 209 -15.49 23.12 -41.85
CA PRO A 209 -16.22 24.32 -42.21
C PRO A 209 -17.19 24.62 -41.07
N LEU A 210 -16.85 25.59 -40.23
CA LEU A 210 -17.77 26.42 -39.44
C LEU A 210 -16.97 27.14 -38.37
N LEU A 211 -16.60 28.38 -38.68
CA LEU A 211 -16.54 29.52 -37.75
C LEU A 211 -16.10 30.72 -38.60
N ASP A 212 -17.03 31.18 -39.43
CA ASP A 212 -16.98 32.56 -39.90
C ASP A 212 -17.16 33.46 -38.68
N ALA A 213 -16.21 34.36 -38.56
CA ALA A 213 -16.23 35.46 -37.65
C ALA A 213 -17.29 36.45 -38.12
N ASP A 214 -18.07 36.97 -37.18
CA ASP A 214 -18.49 38.36 -37.21
C ASP A 214 -18.28 38.90 -35.80
N LEU A 215 -17.15 39.60 -35.65
CA LEU A 215 -16.96 40.62 -34.63
C LEU A 215 -17.72 41.85 -35.12
N ASP A 216 -18.59 42.39 -34.28
CA ASP A 216 -18.86 43.83 -34.32
C ASP A 216 -19.07 44.35 -32.89
N ASP A 217 -18.41 45.48 -32.68
CA ASP A 217 -18.40 46.32 -31.50
C ASP A 217 -19.82 46.81 -31.13
N GLU A 218 -20.11 46.96 -29.84
CA GLU A 218 -20.50 48.26 -29.31
C GLU A 218 -20.62 48.26 -27.78
N ALA A 219 -19.99 49.27 -27.19
CA ALA A 219 -20.15 49.68 -25.81
C ALA A 219 -21.58 50.17 -25.55
N THR A 220 -22.14 49.91 -24.37
CA THR A 220 -22.84 50.96 -23.63
C THR A 220 -23.04 50.62 -22.16
N GLU A 221 -22.77 51.64 -21.35
CA GLU A 221 -23.15 51.82 -19.95
C GLU A 221 -24.64 51.54 -19.71
N ARG A 222 -24.99 51.09 -18.50
CA ARG A 222 -25.92 51.81 -17.58
C ARG A 222 -26.22 51.02 -16.30
N SER A 223 -25.90 51.66 -15.17
CA SER A 223 -26.69 51.77 -13.93
C SER A 223 -27.93 50.87 -13.76
N TYR A 224 -27.97 50.03 -12.72
CA TYR A 224 -28.46 50.30 -11.36
C TYR A 224 -28.26 49.04 -10.49
#